data_AF-X0UTI0-F1
#
_entry.id   AF-X0UTI0-F1
#
_cell.length_a   1.000
_cell.length_b   1.000
_cell.length_c   1.000
_cell.angle_alpha   90.00
_cell.angle_beta   90.00
_cell.angle_gamma   90.00
#
_symmetry.space_group_name_H-M   'P 1'
#
loop_
_entity.id
_entity.type
_entity.pdbx_description
1 polymer ?
#
loop_
_entity_poly.entity_id
_entity_poly.type
_entity_poly.pdbx_seq_one_letter_code
_entity_poly.pdbx_strand_id
1 'polypeptide(L)'
;DLNKYNSTQNSFFSRLLQGTLYFVEYILILPFLIFIIFAVFTFFLIILAQNQEISQILIISAAIITAIRMTAYYKENLSQEVAKMLPFTLLAITILNPNTFAKTQYIEKILSQFTQIPGFFSQIFNYLIFIVLIEAILRFFDFIFSLFGVEEKDETVEETNHQ
;
A
#
# COMPACT_ATOMS: atom_id res chain seq x y z
N ASP A 1 -13.26 6.12 51.00
CA ASP A 1 -13.41 6.26 49.53
C ASP A 1 -12.07 6.43 48.86
N LEU A 2 -11.80 5.70 47.78
CA LEU A 2 -10.56 5.83 46.99
C LEU A 2 -10.73 6.72 45.73
N ASN A 3 -11.99 7.04 45.36
CA ASN A 3 -12.31 7.87 44.19
C ASN A 3 -11.69 9.28 44.20
N LYS A 4 -11.20 9.76 45.35
CA LYS A 4 -10.53 11.07 45.47
C LYS A 4 -9.13 11.11 44.82
N TYR A 5 -8.54 9.96 44.46
CA TYR A 5 -7.26 9.89 43.74
C TYR A 5 -7.40 9.76 42.21
N ASN A 6 -8.63 9.68 41.67
CA ASN A 6 -8.87 9.55 40.22
C ASN A 6 -9.05 10.92 39.52
N SER A 7 -8.20 11.89 39.84
CA SER A 7 -8.24 13.23 39.23
C SER A 7 -6.85 13.74 38.83
N THR A 8 -6.76 14.23 37.59
CA THR A 8 -5.77 15.22 37.12
C THR A 8 -4.28 14.85 37.23
N GLN A 9 -3.88 13.67 36.76
CA GLN A 9 -2.46 13.33 36.53
C GLN A 9 -2.30 12.29 35.41
N ASN A 10 -1.93 12.60 34.16
CA ASN A 10 -1.64 13.90 33.53
C ASN A 10 -2.26 13.92 32.12
N SER A 11 -3.25 14.80 31.85
CA SER A 11 -3.93 14.86 30.55
C SER A 11 -2.99 15.21 29.38
N PHE A 12 -1.94 15.99 29.64
CA PHE A 12 -0.89 16.25 28.65
C PHE A 12 -0.04 15.01 28.37
N PHE A 13 0.33 14.24 29.40
CA PHE A 13 1.19 13.06 29.23
C PHE A 13 0.44 11.90 28.55
N SER A 14 -0.84 11.68 28.85
CA SER A 14 -1.63 10.66 28.14
C SER A 14 -1.82 11.00 26.66
N ARG A 15 -2.08 12.28 26.33
CA ARG A 15 -2.13 12.76 24.94
C ARG A 15 -0.78 12.65 24.23
N LEU A 16 0.32 12.98 24.90
CA LEU A 16 1.68 12.88 24.34
C LEU A 16 2.09 11.42 24.14
N LEU A 17 1.73 10.52 25.06
CA LEU A 17 1.94 9.07 24.92
C LEU A 17 1.12 8.50 23.75
N GLN A 18 -0.16 8.87 23.63
CA GLN A 18 -1.03 8.49 22.51
C GLN A 18 -0.46 8.99 21.17
N GLY A 19 -0.09 10.27 21.07
CA GLY A 19 0.55 10.83 19.87
C GLY A 19 1.88 10.15 19.54
N THR A 20 2.69 9.81 20.54
CA THR A 20 3.96 9.09 20.35
C THR A 20 3.73 7.67 19.85
N LEU A 21 2.78 6.93 20.43
CA LEU A 21 2.42 5.58 20.00
C LEU A 21 1.91 5.59 18.55
N TYR A 22 0.99 6.50 18.22
CA TYR A 22 0.45 6.67 16.87
C TYR A 22 1.53 7.06 15.84
N PHE A 23 2.50 7.89 16.24
CA PHE A 23 3.65 8.27 15.41
C PHE A 23 4.61 7.10 15.18
N VAL A 24 4.90 6.29 16.20
CA VAL A 24 5.75 5.09 16.09
C VAL A 24 5.07 4.00 15.25
N GLU A 25 3.78 3.77 15.45
CA GLU A 25 2.93 2.91 14.63
C GLU A 25 2.98 3.34 13.15
N TYR A 26 2.71 4.61 12.87
CA TYR A 26 2.67 5.14 11.51
C TYR A 26 4.06 5.27 10.84
N ILE A 27 5.17 5.25 11.61
CA ILE A 27 6.55 5.22 11.07
C ILE A 27 7.06 3.79 10.85
N LEU A 28 6.65 2.80 11.65
CA LEU A 28 7.18 1.43 11.55
C LEU A 28 6.23 0.48 10.82
N ILE A 29 4.96 0.43 11.20
CA ILE A 29 3.99 -0.53 10.64
C ILE A 29 3.65 -0.16 9.20
N LEU A 30 3.53 1.13 8.88
CA LEU A 30 3.02 1.57 7.58
C LEU A 30 4.05 1.38 6.43
N PRO A 31 5.35 1.72 6.59
CA PRO A 31 6.39 1.32 5.63
C PRO A 31 6.58 -0.20 5.52
N PHE A 32 6.42 -0.95 6.62
CA PHE A 32 6.50 -2.41 6.61
C PHE A 32 5.33 -3.05 5.83
N LEU A 33 4.11 -2.50 5.97
CA LEU A 33 2.94 -2.89 5.18
C LEU A 33 3.13 -2.55 3.68
N ILE A 34 3.68 -1.38 3.37
CA ILE A 34 4.06 -1.00 2.00
C ILE A 34 5.08 -2.00 1.43
N PHE A 35 6.11 -2.37 2.20
CA PHE A 35 7.09 -3.38 1.80
C PHE A 35 6.46 -4.74 1.48
N ILE A 36 5.58 -5.25 2.35
CA ILE A 36 4.90 -6.53 2.12
C ILE A 36 4.05 -6.48 0.84
N ILE A 37 3.20 -5.46 0.68
CA ILE A 37 2.31 -5.37 -0.49
C ILE A 37 3.12 -5.16 -1.78
N PHE A 38 4.16 -4.32 -1.74
CA PHE A 38 5.09 -4.13 -2.87
C PHE A 38 5.80 -5.43 -3.24
N ALA A 39 6.31 -6.19 -2.26
CA ALA A 39 7.01 -7.45 -2.51
C ALA A 39 6.07 -8.53 -3.09
N VAL A 40 4.87 -8.68 -2.52
CA VAL A 40 3.85 -9.62 -3.02
C VAL A 40 3.41 -9.25 -4.43
N PHE A 41 3.16 -7.97 -4.72
CA PHE A 41 2.77 -7.54 -6.06
C PHE A 41 3.91 -7.69 -7.09
N THR A 42 5.14 -7.30 -6.71
CA THR A 42 6.33 -7.50 -7.55
C THR A 42 6.54 -8.97 -7.88
N PHE A 43 6.38 -9.87 -6.90
CA PHE A 43 6.48 -11.32 -7.09
C PHE A 43 5.44 -11.84 -8.11
N PHE A 44 4.18 -11.40 -7.99
CA PHE A 44 3.16 -11.72 -8.98
C PHE A 44 3.48 -11.16 -10.37
N LEU A 45 4.04 -9.96 -10.49
CA LEU A 45 4.48 -9.42 -11.78
C LEU A 45 5.71 -10.15 -12.35
N ILE A 46 6.64 -10.65 -11.54
CA ILE A 46 7.76 -11.50 -12.01
C ILE A 46 7.21 -12.80 -12.63
N ILE A 47 6.24 -13.43 -11.98
CA ILE A 47 5.55 -14.64 -12.46
C ILE A 47 4.82 -14.40 -13.79
N LEU A 48 4.30 -13.19 -14.03
CA LEU A 48 3.43 -12.86 -15.16
C LEU A 48 4.19 -12.22 -16.35
N ALA A 49 4.99 -11.20 -16.08
CA ALA A 49 5.62 -10.31 -17.05
C ALA A 49 6.93 -10.90 -17.61
N GLN A 50 6.87 -12.16 -18.06
CA GLN A 50 8.02 -12.95 -18.51
C GLN A 50 8.92 -12.23 -19.53
N ASN A 51 8.37 -11.35 -20.37
CA ASN A 51 9.13 -10.65 -21.42
C ASN A 51 9.59 -9.24 -21.02
N GLN A 52 9.58 -8.91 -19.73
CA GLN A 52 10.10 -7.65 -19.17
C GLN A 52 11.33 -7.93 -18.29
N GLU A 53 12.21 -6.95 -18.19
CA GLU A 53 13.35 -6.96 -17.26
C GLU A 53 12.88 -6.69 -15.82
N ILE A 54 13.61 -7.23 -14.83
CA ILE A 54 13.30 -7.03 -13.41
C ILE A 54 13.28 -5.53 -13.04
N SER A 55 14.16 -4.72 -13.65
CA SER A 55 14.16 -3.26 -13.50
C SER A 55 12.82 -2.62 -13.92
N GLN A 56 12.27 -3.04 -15.06
CA GLN A 56 10.98 -2.56 -15.57
C GLN A 56 9.83 -3.02 -14.67
N ILE A 57 9.87 -4.29 -14.23
CA ILE A 57 8.86 -4.86 -13.32
C ILE A 57 8.84 -4.11 -11.98
N LEU A 58 10.00 -3.74 -11.44
CA LEU A 58 10.11 -2.93 -10.21
C LEU A 58 9.55 -1.52 -10.39
N ILE A 59 9.81 -0.85 -11.52
CA ILE A 59 9.23 0.46 -11.85
C ILE A 59 7.70 0.37 -11.93
N ILE A 60 7.16 -0.63 -12.64
CA ILE A 60 5.72 -0.84 -12.79
C ILE A 60 5.08 -1.14 -11.42
N SER A 61 5.73 -1.97 -10.60
CA SER A 61 5.30 -2.25 -9.22
C SER A 61 5.25 -0.98 -8.38
N ALA A 62 6.31 -0.16 -8.43
CA ALA A 62 6.40 1.08 -7.68
C ALA A 62 5.32 2.08 -8.12
N ALA A 63 5.13 2.25 -9.43
CA ALA A 63 4.15 3.16 -9.99
C ALA A 63 2.72 2.80 -9.56
N ILE A 64 2.33 1.52 -9.64
CA ILE A 64 0.96 1.11 -9.30
C ILE A 64 0.71 1.15 -7.79
N ILE A 65 1.67 0.71 -6.96
CA ILE A 65 1.53 0.86 -5.49
C ILE A 65 1.47 2.35 -5.09
N THR A 66 2.24 3.22 -5.74
CA THR A 66 2.16 4.68 -5.53
C THR A 66 0.80 5.24 -5.95
N ALA A 67 0.24 4.80 -7.09
CA ALA A 67 -1.09 5.23 -7.56
C ALA A 67 -2.21 4.78 -6.60
N ILE A 68 -2.15 3.55 -6.08
CA ILE A 68 -3.08 3.04 -5.05
C ILE A 68 -3.00 3.90 -3.79
N ARG A 69 -1.80 4.30 -3.35
CA ARG A 69 -1.65 5.23 -2.21
C ARG A 69 -2.19 6.63 -2.52
N MET A 70 -1.81 7.24 -3.64
CA MET A 70 -2.31 8.57 -4.05
C MET A 70 -3.84 8.63 -4.13
N THR A 71 -4.48 7.60 -4.70
CA THR A 71 -5.94 7.53 -4.80
C THR A 71 -6.64 7.35 -3.44
N ALA A 72 -5.98 6.73 -2.44
CA ALA A 72 -6.57 6.53 -1.12
C ALA A 72 -6.82 7.86 -0.38
N TYR A 73 -5.93 8.84 -0.57
CA TYR A 73 -6.07 10.20 -0.04
C TYR A 73 -6.99 11.10 -0.88
N TYR A 74 -7.59 10.58 -1.95
CA TYR A 74 -8.60 11.29 -2.74
C TYR A 74 -10.01 10.73 -2.51
N LYS A 75 -10.19 9.42 -2.76
CA LYS A 75 -11.40 8.66 -2.38
C LYS A 75 -11.02 7.20 -2.13
N GLU A 76 -11.29 6.68 -0.93
CA GLU A 76 -10.88 5.31 -0.57
C GLU A 76 -11.45 4.26 -1.53
N ASN A 77 -12.72 4.40 -1.94
CA ASN A 77 -13.38 3.52 -2.90
C ASN A 77 -12.60 3.39 -4.23
N LEU A 78 -12.04 4.50 -4.75
CA LEU A 78 -11.22 4.48 -5.97
C LEU A 78 -9.92 3.71 -5.76
N SER A 79 -9.27 3.87 -4.61
CA SER A 79 -8.07 3.10 -4.25
C SER A 79 -8.38 1.61 -4.15
N GLN A 80 -9.51 1.24 -3.52
CA GLN A 80 -9.96 -0.14 -3.46
C GLN A 80 -10.25 -0.71 -4.86
N GLU A 81 -10.86 0.04 -5.78
CA GLU A 81 -11.09 -0.39 -7.16
C GLU A 81 -9.78 -0.64 -7.92
N VAL A 82 -8.85 0.32 -7.89
CA VAL A 82 -7.52 0.17 -8.52
C VAL A 82 -6.75 -1.00 -7.91
N ALA A 83 -6.84 -1.22 -6.60
CA ALA A 83 -6.23 -2.38 -5.94
C ALA A 83 -6.89 -3.71 -6.35
N LYS A 84 -8.21 -3.75 -6.52
CA LYS A 84 -8.96 -4.93 -7.01
C LYS A 84 -8.58 -5.30 -8.45
N MET A 85 -8.19 -4.34 -9.29
CA MET A 85 -7.70 -4.64 -10.65
C MET A 85 -6.46 -5.55 -10.66
N LEU A 86 -5.58 -5.48 -9.65
CA LEU A 86 -4.34 -6.27 -9.62
C LEU A 86 -4.58 -7.81 -9.65
N PRO A 87 -5.29 -8.42 -8.68
CA PRO A 87 -5.61 -9.85 -8.73
C PRO A 87 -6.50 -10.22 -9.93
N PHE A 88 -7.38 -9.33 -10.39
CA PHE A 88 -8.22 -9.62 -11.56
C PHE A 88 -7.42 -9.63 -12.87
N THR A 89 -6.44 -8.74 -13.07
CA THR A 89 -5.54 -8.78 -14.23
C THR A 89 -4.64 -10.02 -14.20
N LEU A 90 -4.13 -10.40 -13.02
CA LEU A 90 -3.37 -11.65 -12.83
C LEU A 90 -4.21 -12.89 -13.19
N LEU A 91 -5.45 -12.94 -12.71
CA LEU A 91 -6.40 -14.02 -13.00
C LEU A 91 -6.77 -14.07 -14.50
N ALA A 92 -7.08 -12.93 -15.10
CA ALA A 92 -7.44 -12.84 -16.52
C ALA A 92 -6.29 -13.31 -17.43
N ILE A 93 -5.05 -12.85 -17.19
CA ILE A 93 -3.90 -13.27 -17.98
C ILE A 93 -3.58 -14.76 -17.76
N THR A 94 -3.81 -15.29 -16.56
CA THR A 94 -3.71 -16.74 -16.25
C THR A 94 -4.72 -17.55 -17.05
N ILE A 95 -6.00 -17.14 -17.08
CA ILE A 95 -7.08 -17.83 -17.81
C ILE A 95 -6.86 -17.74 -19.33
N LEU A 96 -6.40 -16.60 -19.84
CA LEU A 96 -6.12 -16.41 -21.28
C LEU A 96 -4.87 -17.17 -21.76
N ASN A 97 -3.99 -17.61 -20.85
CA ASN A 97 -2.76 -18.33 -21.16
C ASN A 97 -2.68 -19.67 -20.41
N PRO A 98 -3.61 -20.62 -20.62
CA PRO A 98 -3.64 -21.89 -19.88
C PRO A 98 -2.35 -22.71 -20.03
N ASN A 99 -1.61 -22.50 -21.13
CA ASN A 99 -0.38 -23.21 -21.47
C ASN A 99 0.92 -22.50 -21.04
N THR A 100 0.92 -21.39 -20.29
CA THR A 100 2.19 -20.83 -19.76
C THR A 100 2.77 -21.69 -18.64
N PHE A 101 1.93 -22.10 -17.68
CA PHE A 101 2.35 -22.86 -16.50
C PHE A 101 2.84 -24.29 -16.81
N ALA A 102 2.37 -24.88 -17.92
CA ALA A 102 2.70 -26.25 -18.32
C ALA A 102 4.04 -26.41 -19.07
N LYS A 103 4.77 -25.31 -19.33
CA LYS A 103 6.06 -25.34 -20.06
C LYS A 103 7.22 -25.39 -19.08
N THR A 104 8.14 -26.36 -19.19
CA THR A 104 9.34 -26.47 -18.33
C THR A 104 10.15 -25.16 -18.28
N GLN A 105 10.32 -24.53 -19.44
CA GLN A 105 10.98 -23.23 -19.63
C GLN A 105 10.40 -22.09 -18.76
N TYR A 106 9.13 -22.18 -18.33
CA TYR A 106 8.51 -21.19 -17.45
C TYR A 106 9.09 -21.23 -16.04
N ILE A 107 9.28 -22.44 -15.49
CA ILE A 107 9.84 -22.64 -14.15
C ILE A 107 11.32 -22.24 -14.14
N GLU A 108 12.07 -22.63 -15.18
CA GLU A 108 13.47 -22.21 -15.39
C GLU A 108 13.61 -20.68 -15.45
N LYS A 109 12.65 -20.00 -16.09
CA LYS A 109 12.64 -18.54 -16.22
C LYS A 109 12.33 -17.84 -14.90
N ILE A 110 11.35 -18.32 -14.12
CA ILE A 110 11.07 -17.81 -12.78
C ILE A 110 12.28 -18.01 -11.85
N LEU A 111 12.90 -19.19 -11.86
CA LEU A 111 14.09 -19.47 -11.04
C LEU A 111 15.28 -18.58 -11.42
N SER A 112 15.53 -18.37 -12.71
CA SER A 112 16.61 -17.49 -13.18
C SER A 112 16.33 -16.00 -12.96
N GLN A 113 15.08 -15.57 -12.89
CA GLN A 113 14.73 -14.22 -12.41
C GLN A 113 14.89 -14.11 -10.88
N PHE A 114 14.50 -15.14 -10.12
CA PHE A 114 14.62 -15.13 -8.65
C PHE A 114 16.07 -15.01 -8.18
N THR A 115 17.02 -15.68 -8.82
CA THR A 115 18.45 -15.55 -8.52
C THR A 115 19.05 -14.18 -8.86
N GLN A 116 18.37 -13.38 -9.69
CA GLN A 116 18.77 -12.01 -10.01
C GLN A 116 18.23 -10.96 -9.03
N ILE A 117 17.12 -11.24 -8.30
CA ILE A 117 16.50 -10.30 -7.35
C ILE A 117 17.51 -9.65 -6.38
N PRO A 118 18.48 -10.37 -5.78
CA PRO A 118 19.47 -9.75 -4.89
C PRO A 118 20.31 -8.64 -5.54
N GLY A 119 20.55 -8.72 -6.86
CA GLY A 119 21.24 -7.68 -7.63
C GLY A 119 20.41 -6.38 -7.78
N PHE A 120 19.11 -6.43 -7.49
CA PHE A 120 18.20 -5.29 -7.54
C PHE A 120 17.82 -4.74 -6.15
N PHE A 121 18.47 -5.17 -5.06
CA PHE A 121 18.13 -4.69 -3.71
C PHE A 121 18.26 -3.17 -3.54
N SER A 122 19.20 -2.51 -4.20
CA SER A 122 19.32 -1.05 -4.16
C SER A 122 18.12 -0.36 -4.82
N GLN A 123 17.68 -0.87 -5.98
CA GLN A 123 16.52 -0.38 -6.72
C GLN A 123 15.24 -0.60 -5.91
N ILE A 124 15.06 -1.80 -5.33
CA ILE A 124 13.96 -2.11 -4.41
C ILE A 124 13.92 -1.11 -3.25
N PHE A 125 15.05 -0.87 -2.58
CA PHE A 125 15.13 0.05 -1.45
C PHE A 125 14.85 1.51 -1.86
N ASN A 126 15.34 1.94 -3.03
CA ASN A 126 15.05 3.27 -3.58
C ASN A 126 13.55 3.46 -3.89
N TYR A 127 12.88 2.45 -4.46
CA TYR A 127 11.44 2.50 -4.71
C TYR A 127 10.61 2.48 -3.41
N LEU A 128 11.04 1.72 -2.40
CA LEU A 128 10.40 1.73 -1.07
C LEU A 128 10.52 3.11 -0.40
N ILE A 129 11.71 3.72 -0.42
CA ILE A 129 11.91 5.10 0.05
C ILE A 129 11.01 6.07 -0.73
N PHE A 130 10.94 5.95 -2.06
CA PHE A 130 10.08 6.80 -2.88
C PHE A 130 8.60 6.68 -2.49
N ILE A 131 8.06 5.46 -2.36
CA ILE A 131 6.66 5.26 -1.96
C ILE A 131 6.42 5.84 -0.55
N VAL A 132 7.34 5.63 0.39
CA VAL A 132 7.23 6.16 1.78
C VAL A 132 7.33 7.69 1.82
N LEU A 133 8.12 8.32 0.94
CA LEU A 133 8.17 9.78 0.81
C LEU A 133 6.87 10.34 0.24
N ILE A 134 6.30 9.73 -0.81
CA ILE A 134 4.98 10.12 -1.36
C ILE A 134 3.90 9.96 -0.28
N GLU A 135 3.87 8.82 0.40
CA GLU A 135 2.95 8.53 1.50
C GLU A 135 3.03 9.60 2.60
N ALA A 136 4.22 9.94 3.07
CA ALA A 136 4.43 11.01 4.05
C ALA A 136 4.01 12.41 3.56
N ILE A 137 4.20 12.72 2.27
CA ILE A 137 3.73 13.99 1.66
C ILE A 137 2.20 14.03 1.63
N LEU A 138 1.54 12.93 1.23
CA LEU A 138 0.08 12.84 1.16
C LEU A 138 -0.56 13.04 2.53
N ARG A 139 -0.09 12.34 3.58
CA ARG A 139 -0.66 12.53 4.93
C ARG A 139 -0.25 13.86 5.59
N PHE A 140 0.78 14.54 5.10
CA PHE A 140 1.03 15.93 5.49
C PHE A 140 -0.06 16.86 4.94
N PHE A 141 -0.48 16.69 3.67
CA PHE A 141 -1.59 17.46 3.11
C PHE A 141 -2.93 17.13 3.80
N ASP A 142 -3.21 15.85 4.06
CA ASP A 142 -4.39 15.40 4.83
C ASP A 142 -4.47 16.02 6.24
N PHE A 143 -3.35 16.02 6.97
CA PHE A 143 -3.24 16.70 8.27
C PHE A 143 -3.45 18.22 8.17
N ILE A 144 -3.04 18.85 7.07
CA ILE A 144 -3.29 20.28 6.83
C ILE A 144 -4.77 20.55 6.49
N PHE A 145 -5.42 19.73 5.65
CA PHE A 145 -6.82 19.92 5.28
C PHE A 145 -7.79 19.68 6.44
N SER A 146 -7.54 18.65 7.25
CA SER A 146 -8.31 18.38 8.48
C SER A 146 -8.18 19.50 9.51
N LEU A 147 -7.00 20.14 9.65
CA LEU A 147 -6.84 21.35 10.48
C LEU A 147 -7.62 22.56 9.96
N PHE A 148 -7.87 22.66 8.66
CA PHE A 148 -8.69 23.72 8.05
C PHE A 148 -10.19 23.39 8.00
N GLY A 149 -10.62 22.22 8.51
CA GLY A 149 -12.02 21.81 8.54
C GLY A 149 -12.59 21.48 7.15
N VAL A 150 -11.74 21.17 6.18
CA VAL A 150 -12.16 20.74 4.83
C VAL A 150 -12.41 19.23 4.82
N GLU A 151 -13.32 18.78 5.69
CA GLU A 151 -13.91 17.46 5.58
C GLU A 151 -14.96 17.51 4.45
N GLU A 152 -14.59 17.07 3.25
CA GLU A 152 -15.60 16.70 2.25
C GLU A 152 -16.45 15.57 2.82
N LYS A 153 -17.74 15.85 3.03
CA LYS A 153 -18.70 14.82 3.43
C LYS A 153 -18.91 13.88 2.23
N ASP A 154 -18.31 12.69 2.28
CA ASP A 154 -18.72 11.62 1.36
C ASP A 154 -20.22 11.36 1.56
N GLU A 155 -20.94 11.34 0.44
CA GLU A 155 -22.40 11.44 0.41
C GLU A 155 -23.06 10.13 0.88
N THR A 156 -23.49 10.11 2.14
CA THR A 156 -24.37 9.07 2.69
C THR A 156 -25.83 9.37 2.33
N VAL A 157 -26.15 9.21 1.04
CA VAL A 157 -27.50 9.36 0.48
C VAL A 157 -27.87 8.11 -0.29
N GLU A 158 -29.09 7.60 -0.06
CA GLU A 158 -29.57 6.27 -0.46
C GLU A 158 -28.83 5.12 0.29
N GLU A 159 -29.46 4.23 1.06
CA GLU A 159 -30.88 3.83 1.11
C GLU A 159 -31.57 4.16 2.45
N THR A 160 -32.42 5.20 2.47
CA THR A 160 -33.43 5.40 3.54
C THR A 160 -34.81 5.64 2.93
N ASN A 161 -35.18 4.82 1.94
CA ASN A 161 -36.47 4.96 1.25
C ASN A 161 -37.11 3.62 0.83
N HIS A 162 -37.16 2.66 1.75
CA HIS A 162 -38.20 1.64 1.76
C HIS A 162 -39.13 1.86 2.96
N GLN A 163 -40.39 2.14 2.65
CA GLN A 163 -41.51 2.33 3.58
C GLN A 163 -42.15 0.99 3.95
#